data_AF-A0A392R356-F1
#
_entry.id   AF-A0A392R356-F1
#
_cell.length_a   1.000
_cell.length_b   1.000
_cell.length_c   1.000
_cell.angle_alpha   90.00
_cell.angle_beta   90.00
_cell.angle_gamma   90.00
#
_symmetry.space_group_name_H-M   'P 1'
#
loop_
_entity.id
_entity.type
_entity.pdbx_description
1 polymer ?
#
loop_
_entity_poly.entity_id
_entity_poly.type
_entity_poly.pdbx_seq_one_letter_code
_entity_poly.pdbx_strand_id
1 'polypeptide(L)' 'MAVTVILCLELFTRLLYYTPMAILASIILSALPGLIDIREACYIWKVDKFDFLACIGAFFGVLFVSVETGLLVA' A
#
# COMPACT_ATOMS: atom_id res chain seq x y z
N MET A 1 19.64 -9.98 -5.53
CA MET A 1 18.22 -10.07 -5.11
C MET A 1 17.74 -11.51 -5.10
N ALA A 2 17.59 -12.20 -6.23
CA ALA A 2 17.04 -13.57 -6.26
C ALA A 2 17.83 -14.61 -5.43
N VAL A 3 19.16 -14.65 -5.54
CA VAL A 3 20.01 -15.59 -4.77
C VAL A 3 19.89 -15.36 -3.26
N THR A 4 19.79 -14.09 -2.84
CA THR A 4 19.61 -13.70 -1.43
C THR A 4 18.25 -14.17 -0.89
N VAL A 5 17.19 -14.07 -1.69
CA VAL A 5 15.85 -14.54 -1.33
C VAL A 5 15.83 -16.07 -1.21
N ILE A 6 16.46 -16.79 -2.16
CA ILE A 6 16.55 -18.26 -2.12
C ILE A 6 17.28 -18.73 -0.86
N LEU A 7 18.44 -18.13 -0.55
CA LEU A 7 19.19 -18.45 0.67
C LEU A 7 18.41 -18.13 1.95
N CYS A 8 17.64 -17.04 1.96
CA CYS A 8 16.79 -16.69 3.11
C CYS A 8 15.65 -17.71 3.30
N LEU A 9 15.02 -18.18 2.21
CA LEU A 9 13.97 -19.19 2.31
C LEU A 9 14.51 -20.56 2.76
N GLU A 10 15.67 -21.01 2.26
CA GLU A 10 16.28 -22.29 2.66
C GLU A 10 16.81 -22.28 4.11
N LEU A 11 17.53 -21.23 4.53
CA LEU A 11 18.12 -21.19 5.88
C LEU A 11 17.13 -20.71 6.96
N PHE A 12 16.23 -19.79 6.62
CA PHE A 12 15.45 -19.01 7.59
C PHE A 12 13.97 -19.38 7.65
N THR A 13 13.52 -20.41 6.90
CA THR A 13 12.11 -20.88 6.85
C THR A 13 11.52 -21.15 8.23
N ARG A 14 12.28 -21.80 9.14
CA ARG A 14 11.82 -22.01 10.52
C ARG A 14 11.66 -20.70 11.29
N LEU A 15 12.53 -19.72 11.07
CA LEU A 15 12.46 -18.45 11.81
C LEU A 15 11.30 -17.59 11.33
N LEU A 16 11.05 -17.55 10.01
CA LEU A 16 9.91 -16.84 9.41
C LEU A 16 8.56 -17.44 9.83
N TYR A 17 8.47 -18.76 10.03
CA TYR A 17 7.22 -19.42 10.43
C TYR A 17 6.69 -18.99 11.81
N TYR A 18 7.59 -18.73 12.78
CA TYR A 18 7.19 -18.31 14.13
C TYR A 18 7.05 -16.80 14.28
N THR A 19 7.16 -16.03 13.18
CA THR A 19 7.07 -14.58 13.26
C THR A 19 5.66 -14.17 13.68
N PRO A 20 5.49 -13.46 14.81
CA PRO A 20 4.18 -12.97 15.22
C PRO A 20 3.61 -12.00 14.18
N MET A 21 2.31 -12.11 13.90
CA MET A 21 1.59 -11.21 12.99
C MET A 21 1.79 -9.72 13.34
N ALA A 22 2.01 -9.41 14.63
CA ALA A 22 2.28 -8.05 15.09
C ALA A 22 3.56 -7.44 14.51
N ILE A 23 4.63 -8.25 14.34
CA ILE A 23 5.88 -7.76 13.76
C ILE A 23 5.69 -7.50 12.27
N LEU A 24 4.99 -8.40 11.57
CA LEU A 24 4.67 -8.24 10.15
C LEU A 24 3.83 -6.97 9.92
N ALA A 25 2.81 -6.74 10.75
CA ALA A 25 2.00 -5.54 10.71
C ALA A 25 2.83 -4.28 10.97
N SER A 26 3.75 -4.30 11.95
CA SER A 26 4.64 -3.18 12.25
C SER A 26 5.55 -2.84 11.07
N ILE A 27 6.07 -3.84 10.35
CA ILE A 27 6.92 -3.62 9.17
C ILE A 27 6.12 -2.94 8.04
N ILE A 28 4.90 -3.44 7.78
CA ILE A 28 4.02 -2.85 6.76
C ILE A 28 3.64 -1.41 7.14
N LEU A 29 3.24 -1.18 8.40
CA LEU A 29 2.89 0.14 8.89
C LEU A 29 4.07 1.12 8.85
N SER A 30 5.30 0.64 9.05
CA SER A 30 6.51 1.46 8.93
C SER A 30 6.86 1.81 7.48
N ALA A 31 6.41 1.03 6.50
CA ALA A 31 6.69 1.27 5.08
C ALA A 31 5.67 2.23 4.43
N LEU A 32 4.44 2.31 4.95
CA LEU A 32 3.36 3.15 4.43
C LEU A 32 3.64 4.68 4.41
N PRO A 33 4.32 5.31 5.40
CA PRO A 33 4.45 6.76 5.44
C PRO A 33 5.18 7.35 4.21
N GLY A 34 6.05 6.57 3.57
CA GLY A 34 6.75 6.98 2.35
C GLY A 34 5.92 6.87 1.07
N LEU A 35 4.75 6.22 1.13
CA LEU A 35 3.86 6.01 -0.02
C LEU A 35 2.67 6.98 -0.04
N ILE A 36 2.38 7.65 1.09
CA ILE A 36 1.23 8.55 1.24
C ILE A 36 1.63 9.98 0.89
N ASP A 37 1.35 10.41 -0.35
CA ASP A 37 1.61 11.77 -0.83
C ASP A 37 0.46 12.75 -0.54
N ILE A 38 0.37 13.23 0.70
CA ILE A 38 -0.62 14.23 1.14
C ILE A 38 -0.47 15.56 0.37
N ARG A 39 0.77 15.92 -0.01
CA ARG A 39 1.06 17.18 -0.71
C ARG A 39 0.43 17.22 -2.09
N GLU A 40 0.46 16.09 -2.80
CA GLU A 40 -0.10 15.97 -4.14
C GLU A 40 -1.64 16.06 -4.10
N ALA A 41 -2.27 15.40 -3.12
CA ALA A 41 -3.72 15.50 -2.92
C ALA A 41 -4.19 16.95 -2.69
N CYS A 42 -3.43 17.74 -1.94
CA CYS A 42 -3.74 19.15 -1.69
C CYS A 42 -3.47 20.04 -2.92
N TYR A 43 -2.48 19.68 -3.74
CA TYR A 43 -2.21 20.35 -5.01
C TYR A 43 -3.32 20.11 -6.04
N ILE A 44 -3.74 18.86 -6.22
CA ILE A 44 -4.82 18.46 -7.14
C ILE A 44 -6.12 19.19 -6.78
N TRP A 45 -6.49 19.27 -5.50
CA TRP A 45 -7.68 20.03 -5.06
C TRP A 45 -7.71 21.49 -5.54
N LYS A 46 -6.54 22.12 -5.68
CA LYS A 46 -6.41 23.53 -6.05
C LYS A 46 -6.33 23.75 -7.56
N VAL A 47 -5.87 22.75 -8.32
CA VAL A 47 -5.71 22.81 -9.78
C VAL A 47 -6.96 22.30 -10.48
N ASP A 48 -7.43 21.10 -10.14
CA ASP A 48 -8.57 20.47 -10.80
C ASP A 48 -9.47 19.71 -9.80
N LYS A 49 -10.71 20.17 -9.68
CA LYS A 49 -11.70 19.60 -8.75
C LYS A 49 -12.28 18.28 -9.23
N PHE A 50 -12.25 18.01 -10.54
CA PHE A 50 -12.74 16.74 -11.11
C PHE A 50 -11.74 15.61 -10.83
N ASP A 51 -10.45 15.84 -11.04
CA ASP A 51 -9.40 14.86 -10.71
C ASP A 51 -9.34 14.56 -9.21
N PHE A 52 -9.64 15.55 -8.36
CA PHE A 52 -9.77 15.29 -6.93
C PHE A 52 -10.97 14.40 -6.59
N LEU A 53 -12.11 14.60 -7.28
CA LEU A 53 -13.29 13.76 -7.11
C LEU A 53 -13.01 12.31 -7.54
N ALA A 54 -12.29 12.13 -8.65
CA ALA A 54 -11.80 10.83 -9.10
C ALA A 54 -10.88 10.18 -8.07
N CYS A 55 -9.91 10.92 -7.52
CA CYS A 55 -8.98 10.41 -6.52
C CYS A 55 -9.68 9.99 -5.21
N ILE A 56 -10.67 10.78 -4.74
CA ILE A 56 -11.53 10.39 -3.63
C ILE A 56 -12.40 9.19 -3.99
N GLY A 57 -13.01 9.17 -5.17
CA GLY A 57 -13.83 8.06 -5.66
C GLY A 57 -13.05 6.76 -5.69
N ALA A 58 -11.80 6.80 -6.18
CA ALA A 58 -10.86 5.69 -6.16
C ALA A 58 -10.54 5.24 -4.74
N PHE A 59 -10.21 6.18 -3.85
CA PHE A 59 -9.88 5.88 -2.46
C PHE A 59 -11.02 5.16 -1.75
N PHE A 60 -12.25 5.66 -1.87
CA PHE A 60 -13.44 5.03 -1.31
C PHE A 60 -13.77 3.71 -2.02
N GLY A 61 -13.63 3.63 -3.35
CA GLY A 61 -13.87 2.41 -4.12
C GLY A 61 -12.93 1.26 -3.74
N VAL A 62 -11.65 1.56 -3.51
CA VAL A 62 -10.68 0.56 -3.03
C VAL A 62 -10.97 0.14 -1.58
N LEU A 63 -11.33 1.09 -0.70
CA LEU A 63 -11.59 0.82 0.73
C LEU A 63 -12.84 -0.04 0.96
N PHE A 64 -13.91 0.20 0.21
CA PHE A 64 -15.21 -0.42 0.45
C PHE A 64 -15.52 -1.62 -0.45
N VAL A 65 -14.93 -1.69 -1.65
CA VAL A 65 -15.25 -2.74 -2.63
C VAL A 65 -14.03 -3.61 -2.90
N SER A 66 -13.06 -3.11 -3.66
CA SER A 66 -11.85 -3.81 -4.09
C SER A 66 -10.95 -2.89 -4.90
N VAL A 67 -9.66 -3.24 -4.98
CA VAL A 67 -8.65 -2.48 -5.74
C VAL A 67 -9.06 -2.28 -7.20
N GLU A 68 -9.57 -3.34 -7.85
CA GLU A 68 -9.98 -3.31 -9.26
C GLU A 68 -11.11 -2.32 -9.52
N THR A 69 -12.16 -2.37 -8.70
CA THR A 69 -13.31 -1.47 -8.79
C THR A 69 -12.96 -0.03 -8.42
N GLY A 70 -12.07 0.20 -7.46
CA GLY A 70 -11.61 1.55 -7.14
C GLY A 70 -10.83 2.18 -8.28
N LEU A 71 -10.02 1.40 -9.02
CA LEU A 71 -9.32 1.87 -10.21
C LEU A 71 -10.26 2.18 -11.38
N LEU A 72 -11.40 1.49 -11.48
CA LEU A 72 -12.41 1.76 -12.52
C LEU A 72 -13.26 3.01 -12.25
N VAL A 73 -13.33 3.43 -10.98
CA VAL A 73 -14.08 4.63 -10.54
C VAL A 73 -13.20 5.89 -10.60
N ALA A 74 -11.88 5.72 -10.50
CA ALA A 74 -10.88 6.75 -10.73
C ALA A 74 -10.92 7.25 -12.18
#